data_AF-A0A0M8SWD2-F1
#
_entry.id   AF-A0A0M8SWD2-F1
#
_cell.length_a   1.000
_cell.length_b   1.000
_cell.length_c   1.000
_cell.angle_alpha   90.00
_cell.angle_beta   90.00
_cell.angle_gamma   90.00
#
_symmetry.space_group_name_H-M   'P 1'
#
loop_
_entity.id
_entity.type
_entity.pdbx_description
1 polymer ?
#
loop_
_entity_poly.entity_id
_entity_poly.type
_entity_poly.pdbx_seq_one_letter_code
_entity_poly.pdbx_strand_id
1 'polypeptide(L)' 'MTASTSSPTPADDPKRYVGLGTDEAERQAHRRGWSTVRTVPPGAILTMEYLAGRLNLEVEDDTVQRAWSG' A
#
# COMPACT_ATOMS: atom_id res chain seq x y z
N MET A 1 21.80 -16.65 4.28
CA MET A 1 21.25 -15.46 4.97
C MET A 1 20.86 -14.46 3.88
N THR A 2 19.62 -14.48 3.41
CA THR A 2 19.12 -13.45 2.49
C THR A 2 18.75 -12.25 3.33
N ALA A 3 19.53 -11.18 3.26
CA ALA A 3 19.17 -9.92 3.91
C ALA A 3 17.87 -9.42 3.27
N SER A 4 16.80 -9.31 4.06
CA SER A 4 15.58 -8.60 3.65
C SER A 4 15.95 -7.12 3.51
N THR A 5 16.31 -6.70 2.30
CA THR A 5 16.52 -5.28 2.00
C THR A 5 15.15 -4.62 1.97
N SER A 6 14.70 -4.13 3.13
CA SER A 6 13.54 -3.25 3.19
C SER A 6 13.84 -2.03 2.33
N SER A 7 13.12 -1.89 1.21
CA SER A 7 13.29 -0.72 0.35
C SER A 7 12.84 0.53 1.11
N PRO A 8 13.49 1.69 0.93
CA PRO A 8 13.07 2.90 1.61
C PRO A 8 11.63 3.26 1.22
N THR A 9 10.88 3.82 2.17
CA THR A 9 9.52 4.32 1.89
C THR A 9 9.61 5.47 0.89
N PRO A 10 8.89 5.42 -0.26
CA PRO A 10 8.91 6.49 -1.24
C PRO A 10 8.31 7.77 -0.66
N ALA A 11 8.77 8.93 -1.15
CA ALA A 11 8.21 10.23 -0.80
C ALA A 11 6.91 10.49 -1.58
N ASP A 12 5.91 9.63 -1.39
CA ASP A 12 4.61 9.68 -2.04
C ASP A 12 3.48 9.80 -0.99
N ASP A 13 2.36 10.40 -1.39
CA ASP A 13 1.19 10.59 -0.51
C ASP A 13 0.17 9.47 -0.76
N PRO A 14 -0.07 8.58 0.24
CA PRO A 14 -1.07 7.52 0.13
C PRO A 14 -2.49 8.01 -0.22
N LYS A 15 -2.87 9.24 0.12
CA LYS A 15 -4.23 9.75 -0.18
C LYS A 15 -4.55 9.79 -1.67
N ARG A 16 -3.54 9.78 -2.54
CA ARG A 16 -3.70 9.78 -4.00
C ARG A 16 -4.34 8.50 -4.56
N TYR A 17 -4.29 7.41 -3.81
CA TYR A 17 -4.83 6.13 -4.25
C TYR A 17 -6.31 5.97 -3.94
N VAL A 18 -6.88 6.80 -3.05
CA VAL A 18 -8.30 6.75 -2.68
C VAL A 18 -9.18 7.05 -3.90
N GLY A 19 -10.20 6.22 -4.12
CA GLY A 19 -11.11 6.30 -5.26
C GLY A 19 -10.59 5.63 -6.54
N LEU A 20 -9.36 5.13 -6.56
CA LEU A 20 -8.86 4.31 -7.67
C LEU A 20 -9.38 2.88 -7.56
N GLY A 21 -9.48 2.21 -8.70
CA GLY A 21 -9.63 0.76 -8.74
C GLY A 21 -8.36 0.05 -8.22
N THR A 22 -8.50 -1.09 -7.55
CA THR A 22 -7.39 -1.83 -6.92
C THR A 22 -6.21 -2.03 -7.87
N ASP A 23 -6.49 -2.55 -9.06
CA ASP A 23 -5.48 -2.82 -10.09
C ASP A 23 -4.74 -1.56 -10.55
N GLU A 24 -5.44 -0.44 -10.67
CA GLU A 24 -4.80 0.82 -11.06
C GLU A 24 -3.98 1.42 -9.92
N ALA A 25 -4.47 1.33 -8.69
CA ALA A 25 -3.74 1.75 -7.51
C ALA A 25 -2.43 0.96 -7.37
N GLU A 26 -2.47 -0.37 -7.51
CA GLU A 26 -1.29 -1.22 -7.45
C GLU A 26 -0.27 -0.85 -8.52
N ARG A 27 -0.69 -0.72 -9.79
CA ARG A 27 0.22 -0.32 -10.88
C ARG A 27 0.84 1.06 -10.63
N GLN A 28 0.06 2.03 -10.19
CA GLN A 28 0.57 3.36 -9.87
C GLN A 28 1.57 3.33 -8.71
N ALA A 29 1.28 2.54 -7.67
CA ALA A 29 2.12 2.43 -6.49
C ALA A 29 3.51 1.89 -6.85
N HIS A 30 3.57 0.81 -7.64
CA HIS A 30 4.85 0.26 -8.11
C HIS A 30 5.63 1.28 -8.96
N ARG A 31 4.96 2.00 -9.87
CA ARG A 31 5.61 3.08 -10.67
C ARG A 31 6.17 4.20 -9.80
N ARG A 32 5.58 4.45 -8.62
CA ARG A 32 5.98 5.48 -7.67
C ARG A 32 6.99 5.00 -6.63
N GLY A 33 7.44 3.75 -6.73
CA GLY A 33 8.50 3.19 -5.90
C GLY A 33 8.02 2.48 -4.64
N TRP A 34 6.72 2.24 -4.48
CA TRP A 34 6.23 1.32 -3.45
C TRP A 34 6.69 -0.10 -3.82
N SER A 35 7.47 -0.72 -2.95
CA SER A 35 8.03 -2.06 -3.16
C SER A 35 7.03 -3.17 -2.86
N THR A 36 6.10 -2.92 -1.96
CA THR A 36 5.06 -3.85 -1.54
C THR A 36 3.73 -3.11 -1.50
N VAL A 37 2.70 -3.69 -2.10
CA VAL A 37 1.32 -3.21 -1.95
C VAL A 37 0.49 -4.33 -1.34
N ARG A 38 -0.25 -4.02 -0.28
CA ARG A 38 -1.16 -4.97 0.38
C ARG A 38 -2.57 -4.43 0.36
N THR A 39 -3.49 -5.24 -0.14
CA THR A 39 -4.92 -4.96 -0.11
C THR A 39 -5.58 -5.64 1.09
N VAL A 40 -6.47 -4.93 1.79
CA VAL A 40 -7.20 -5.41 2.97
C VAL A 40 -8.69 -5.04 2.87
N PRO A 41 -9.60 -5.82 3.48
CA PRO A 41 -11.01 -5.47 3.54
C PRO A 41 -11.29 -4.30 4.52
N PRO A 42 -12.46 -3.65 4.43
CA PRO A 42 -12.84 -2.56 5.32
C PRO A 42 -12.80 -2.96 6.80
N GLY A 43 -12.20 -2.10 7.63
CA GLY A 43 -12.15 -2.32 9.08
C GLY A 43 -11.14 -3.38 9.52
N ALA A 44 -10.26 -3.84 8.63
CA ALA A 44 -9.18 -4.75 8.99
C ALA A 44 -8.28 -4.14 10.08
N ILE A 45 -8.20 -4.81 11.23
CA ILE A 45 -7.25 -4.45 12.29
C ILE A 45 -5.92 -5.14 11.96
N LEU A 46 -4.94 -4.34 11.55
CA LEU A 46 -3.57 -4.79 11.31
C LEU A 46 -2.73 -4.67 12.58
N THR A 47 -1.83 -5.62 12.78
CA THR A 47 -0.78 -5.50 13.79
C THR A 47 0.17 -4.34 13.44
N MET A 48 0.84 -3.79 14.45
CA MET A 48 1.79 -2.67 14.33
C MET A 48 3.11 -3.05 13.62
N GLU A 49 3.14 -4.16 12.88
CA GLU A 49 4.32 -4.57 12.12
C GLU A 49 4.56 -3.57 11.01
N TYR A 50 5.65 -2.80 11.10
CA TYR A 50 6.06 -1.84 10.09
C TYR A 50 6.98 -2.51 9.05
N LEU A 51 6.72 -2.28 7.76
CA LEU A 51 7.56 -2.72 6.65
C LEU A 51 7.83 -1.55 5.71
N ALA A 52 9.05 -1.00 5.76
CA ALA A 52 9.44 0.11 4.92
C ALA A 52 9.20 -0.20 3.43
N GLY A 53 8.67 0.78 2.70
CA GLY A 53 8.29 0.60 1.31
C GLY A 53 6.98 -0.16 1.08
N ARG A 54 6.17 -0.40 2.12
CA ARG A 54 4.82 -0.98 1.99
C ARG A 54 3.74 0.09 1.96
N LEU A 55 2.84 -0.04 0.99
CA LEU A 55 1.56 0.65 0.96
C LEU A 55 0.46 -0.34 1.34
N ASN A 56 -0.43 0.05 2.24
CA ASN A 56 -1.68 -0.67 2.49
C ASN A 56 -2.84 0.07 1.83
N LEU A 57 -3.73 -0.70 1.20
CA LEU A 57 -4.97 -0.24 0.58
C LEU A 57 -6.14 -0.96 1.26
N GLU A 58 -7.04 -0.21 1.88
CA GLU A 58 -8.35 -0.72 2.27
C GLU A 58 -9.26 -0.60 1.06
N VAL A 59 -9.82 -1.72 0.60
CA VAL A 59 -10.60 -1.81 -0.64
C VAL A 59 -11.99 -2.35 -0.35
N GLU A 60 -12.98 -1.70 -0.96
CA GLU A 60 -14.38 -2.11 -0.95
C GLU A 60 -14.91 -1.99 -2.39
N ASP A 61 -15.62 -3.01 -2.88
CA ASP A 61 -16.15 -3.04 -4.25
C ASP A 61 -15.10 -2.65 -5.33
N ASP A 62 -13.91 -3.22 -5.20
CA ASP A 62 -12.74 -2.97 -6.05
C ASP A 62 -12.24 -1.51 -6.05
N THR A 63 -12.72 -0.68 -5.13
CA THR A 63 -12.35 0.72 -4.99
C THR A 63 -11.58 0.95 -3.69
N VAL A 64 -10.47 1.69 -3.76
CA VAL A 64 -9.68 2.05 -2.58
C VAL A 64 -10.43 3.09 -1.75
N GLN A 65 -10.79 2.72 -0.52
CA GLN A 65 -11.47 3.60 0.43
C GLN A 65 -10.46 4.34 1.31
N ARG A 66 -9.36 3.67 1.68
CA ARG A 66 -8.27 4.26 2.48
C ARG A 66 -6.93 3.71 2.01
N ALA A 67 -5.89 4.53 2.19
CA ALA A 67 -4.52 4.13 1.90
C ALA A 67 -3.57 4.71 2.95
N TRP A 68 -2.58 3.92 3.38
CA TRP A 68 -1.58 4.33 4.36
C TRP A 68 -0.26 3.58 4.18
N SER A 69 0.85 4.25 4.51
CA SER A 69 2.15 3.61 4.60
C SER A 69 2.13 2.56 5.72
N GLY A 70 2.65 1.38 5.43
CA GLY A 70 2.74 0.25 6.36
C GLY A 70 4.16 -0.07 6.77
#